data_AF-G9EUF0-F1
#
_entry.id   AF-G9EUF0-F1
#
_cell.length_a   1.000
_cell.length_b   1.000
_cell.length_c   1.000
_cell.angle_alpha   90.00
_cell.angle_beta   90.00
_cell.angle_gamma   90.00
#
_symmetry.space_group_name_H-M   'P 1'
#
loop_
_entity.id
_entity.type
_entity.pdbx_description
1 polymer ?
#
loop_
_entity_poly.entity_id
_entity_poly.type
_entity_poly.pdbx_seq_one_letter_code
_entity_poly.pdbx_strand_id
1 'polypeptide(L)'
;MQISAYTESLKKEHIKELDLSDVSFSSMSAEKLSALGKMICDAEIESLILINNGIGKLSINCLTDFCQGLQHSKLTKWRIDLNQLSFSSFSEEHWKLLAATTRSLPLECLSLQHNDLANLKEAQFTQFKTLIKQSTHQCLIGYNKWNMELWTQIINAENEHETSLGIEANETTSSTSPIP
;
A
#
# COMPACT_ATOMS: atom_id res chain seq x y z
N MET A 1 16.88 -18.14 -15.57
CA MET A 1 15.63 -18.77 -15.11
C MET A 1 14.51 -18.20 -15.97
N GLN A 2 13.82 -19.01 -16.77
CA GLN A 2 12.73 -18.51 -17.62
C GLN A 2 11.50 -18.27 -16.75
N ILE A 3 11.16 -16.99 -16.54
CA ILE A 3 10.00 -16.56 -15.74
C ILE A 3 8.70 -17.25 -16.23
N SER A 4 8.58 -17.49 -17.54
CA SER A 4 7.43 -18.18 -18.15
C SER A 4 7.20 -19.61 -17.64
N ALA A 5 8.26 -20.41 -17.50
CA ALA A 5 8.14 -21.78 -16.99
C ALA A 5 7.70 -21.81 -15.53
N TYR A 6 8.13 -20.80 -14.76
CA TYR A 6 7.73 -20.64 -13.38
C TYR A 6 6.26 -20.18 -13.26
N THR A 7 5.82 -19.23 -14.11
CA THR A 7 4.40 -18.82 -14.19
C THR A 7 3.47 -20.01 -14.42
N GLU A 8 3.80 -20.89 -15.36
CA GLU A 8 2.99 -22.06 -15.66
C GLU A 8 2.95 -23.06 -14.50
N SER A 9 4.04 -23.21 -13.75
CA SER A 9 4.06 -24.03 -12.53
C SER A 9 3.11 -23.46 -11.47
N LEU A 10 3.18 -22.16 -11.20
CA LEU A 10 2.32 -21.50 -10.21
C LEU A 10 0.84 -21.66 -10.56
N LYS A 11 0.49 -21.51 -11.83
CA LYS A 11 -0.89 -21.73 -12.33
C LYS A 11 -1.34 -23.17 -12.15
N LYS A 12 -0.52 -24.13 -12.59
CA LYS A 12 -0.84 -25.56 -12.53
C LYS A 12 -0.99 -26.05 -11.09
N GLU A 13 -0.19 -25.51 -10.18
CA GLU A 13 -0.22 -25.83 -8.76
C GLU A 13 -1.25 -25.00 -7.98
N HIS A 14 -1.98 -24.10 -8.65
CA HIS A 14 -2.96 -23.20 -8.04
C HIS A 14 -2.41 -22.42 -6.84
N ILE A 15 -1.15 -21.99 -6.94
CA ILE A 15 -0.51 -21.18 -5.89
C ILE A 15 -1.19 -19.80 -5.85
N LYS A 16 -1.76 -19.45 -4.70
CA LYS A 16 -2.41 -18.15 -4.47
C LYS A 16 -1.62 -17.22 -3.56
N GLU A 17 -0.63 -17.76 -2.86
CA GLU A 17 0.29 -17.00 -2.02
C GLU A 17 1.71 -17.15 -2.55
N LEU A 18 2.36 -16.01 -2.82
CA LEU A 18 3.75 -15.96 -3.25
C LEU A 18 4.58 -15.20 -2.22
N ASP A 19 5.46 -15.92 -1.56
CA ASP A 19 6.45 -15.36 -0.65
C ASP A 19 7.80 -15.21 -1.37
N LEU A 20 8.27 -13.97 -1.46
CA LEU A 20 9.57 -13.62 -2.02
C LEU A 20 10.48 -12.97 -0.98
N SER A 21 10.24 -13.19 0.31
CA SER A 21 11.03 -12.60 1.39
C SER A 21 12.54 -12.83 1.19
N ASP A 22 13.34 -11.82 1.55
CA ASP A 22 14.80 -11.80 1.43
C ASP A 22 15.36 -11.88 0.00
N VAL A 23 14.51 -11.90 -1.02
CA VAL A 23 14.95 -11.76 -2.42
C VAL A 23 15.32 -10.29 -2.69
N SER A 24 16.60 -10.01 -2.91
CA SER A 24 17.06 -8.64 -3.18
C SER A 24 16.53 -8.09 -4.51
N PHE A 25 15.58 -7.16 -4.44
CA PHE A 25 15.07 -6.44 -5.61
C PHE A 25 16.01 -5.31 -6.03
N SER A 26 16.78 -4.76 -5.09
CA SER A 26 17.74 -3.67 -5.33
C SER A 26 18.82 -4.00 -6.39
N SER A 27 19.07 -5.29 -6.62
CA SER A 27 20.01 -5.80 -7.63
C SER A 27 19.35 -6.23 -8.94
N MET A 28 18.02 -6.16 -9.05
CA MET A 28 17.28 -6.55 -10.25
C MET A 28 17.19 -5.39 -11.23
N SER A 29 17.24 -5.71 -12.52
CA SER A 29 16.95 -4.73 -13.57
C SER A 29 15.46 -4.46 -13.67
N ALA A 30 15.09 -3.34 -14.30
CA ALA A 30 13.71 -2.95 -14.50
C ALA A 30 12.94 -3.99 -15.32
N GLU A 31 13.57 -4.59 -16.34
CA GLU A 31 12.96 -5.65 -17.16
C GLU A 31 12.64 -6.91 -16.35
N LYS A 32 13.53 -7.28 -15.41
CA LYS A 32 13.29 -8.43 -14.52
C LYS A 32 12.13 -8.16 -13.56
N LEU A 33 12.05 -6.95 -13.02
CA LEU A 33 10.96 -6.55 -12.14
C LEU A 33 9.63 -6.46 -12.91
N SER A 34 9.62 -5.93 -14.13
CA SER A 34 8.45 -5.94 -15.01
C SER A 34 7.96 -7.37 -15.26
N ALA A 35 8.86 -8.28 -15.62
CA ALA A 35 8.52 -9.68 -15.88
C ALA A 35 8.04 -10.40 -14.61
N LEU A 36 8.59 -10.08 -13.43
CA LEU A 36 8.14 -10.58 -12.14
C LEU A 36 6.71 -10.10 -11.83
N GLY A 37 6.43 -8.80 -11.99
CA GLY A 37 5.09 -8.25 -11.80
C GLY A 37 4.06 -8.92 -12.74
N LYS A 38 4.41 -9.06 -14.02
CA LYS A 38 3.57 -9.74 -15.01
C LYS A 38 3.29 -11.19 -14.63
N MET A 39 4.30 -11.91 -14.15
CA MET A 39 4.14 -13.31 -13.72
C MET A 39 3.21 -13.44 -12.51
N ILE A 40 3.30 -12.52 -11.54
CA ILE A 40 2.38 -12.45 -10.40
C ILE A 40 0.94 -12.22 -10.88
N CYS A 41 0.75 -11.29 -11.82
CA CYS A 41 -0.56 -11.02 -12.42
C CYS A 41 -1.10 -12.23 -13.19
N ASP A 42 -0.30 -12.78 -14.13
CA ASP A 42 -0.71 -13.88 -14.99
C ASP A 42 -1.02 -15.14 -14.18
N ALA A 43 -0.29 -15.42 -13.10
CA ALA A 43 -0.53 -16.54 -12.20
C ALA A 43 -1.72 -16.34 -11.25
N GLU A 44 -2.37 -15.17 -11.29
CA GLU A 44 -3.51 -14.82 -10.42
C GLU A 44 -3.20 -15.00 -8.93
N ILE A 45 -2.01 -14.55 -8.52
CA ILE A 45 -1.62 -14.50 -7.10
C ILE A 45 -2.54 -13.52 -6.36
N GLU A 46 -2.99 -13.93 -5.18
CA GLU A 46 -3.90 -13.16 -4.32
C GLU A 46 -3.16 -12.57 -3.11
N SER A 47 -2.14 -13.25 -2.61
CA SER A 47 -1.31 -12.84 -1.48
C SER A 47 0.16 -12.73 -1.89
N LEU A 48 0.73 -11.51 -1.87
CA LEU A 48 2.12 -11.25 -2.18
C LEU A 48 2.87 -10.78 -0.93
N ILE A 49 3.89 -11.54 -0.55
CA ILE A 49 4.71 -11.27 0.63
C ILE A 49 6.10 -10.83 0.17
N LEU A 50 6.39 -9.54 0.38
CA LEU A 50 7.67 -8.92 0.11
C LEU A 50 8.26 -8.40 1.43
N ILE A 51 8.95 -9.26 2.17
CA ILE A 51 9.65 -8.87 3.40
C ILE A 51 11.15 -8.75 3.11
N ASN A 52 11.75 -7.61 3.49
CA ASN A 52 13.20 -7.40 3.36
C ASN A 52 13.75 -7.53 1.93
N ASN A 53 13.01 -7.01 0.94
CA ASN A 53 13.41 -7.05 -0.47
C ASN A 53 14.23 -5.84 -0.94
N GLY A 54 14.31 -4.80 -0.11
CA GLY A 54 15.01 -3.56 -0.43
C GLY A 54 14.25 -2.65 -1.40
N ILE A 55 12.91 -2.65 -1.38
CA ILE A 55 12.08 -1.78 -2.23
C ILE A 55 12.39 -0.30 -2.02
N GLY A 56 12.73 0.13 -0.81
CA GLY A 56 13.17 1.49 -0.49
C GLY A 56 14.42 1.96 -1.28
N LYS A 57 15.20 1.02 -1.81
CA LYS A 57 16.42 1.28 -2.59
C LYS A 57 16.21 1.23 -4.10
N LEU A 58 15.01 0.89 -4.55
CA LEU A 58 14.71 0.87 -5.98
C LEU A 58 14.75 2.27 -6.56
N SER A 59 15.14 2.36 -7.83
CA SER A 59 14.88 3.57 -8.62
C SER A 59 13.39 3.67 -8.94
N ILE A 60 12.93 4.87 -9.24
CA ILE A 60 11.52 5.10 -9.61
C ILE A 60 11.13 4.29 -10.86
N ASN A 61 12.05 4.13 -11.82
CA ASN A 61 11.81 3.33 -13.03
C ASN A 61 11.62 1.85 -12.68
N CYS A 62 12.49 1.29 -11.83
CA CYS A 62 12.37 -0.10 -11.40
C CYS A 62 11.05 -0.38 -10.67
N LEU A 63 10.64 0.53 -9.77
CA LEU A 63 9.36 0.40 -9.08
C LEU A 63 8.18 0.58 -10.04
N THR A 64 8.27 1.52 -10.98
CA THR A 64 7.25 1.76 -12.02
C THR A 64 7.00 0.50 -12.82
N ASP A 65 8.07 -0.12 -13.33
CA ASP A 65 7.99 -1.32 -14.16
C ASP A 65 7.40 -2.51 -13.39
N PHE A 66 7.78 -2.67 -12.11
CA PHE A 66 7.17 -3.66 -11.23
C PHE A 66 5.66 -3.42 -11.07
N CYS A 67 5.26 -2.20 -10.70
CA CYS A 67 3.86 -1.84 -10.50
C CYS A 67 3.03 -1.93 -11.79
N GLN A 68 3.61 -1.59 -12.94
CA GLN A 68 2.96 -1.77 -14.24
C GLN A 68 2.71 -3.25 -14.54
N GLY A 69 3.67 -4.12 -14.22
CA GLY A 69 3.50 -5.56 -14.34
C GLY A 69 2.37 -6.12 -13.47
N LEU A 70 2.10 -5.48 -12.33
CA LEU A 70 1.00 -5.84 -11.42
C LEU A 70 -0.38 -5.29 -11.86
N GLN A 71 -0.47 -4.50 -12.93
CA GLN A 71 -1.76 -3.96 -13.38
C GLN A 71 -2.75 -5.08 -13.66
N HIS A 72 -3.98 -4.92 -13.17
CA HIS A 72 -5.08 -5.92 -13.26
C HIS A 72 -4.85 -7.22 -12.48
N SER A 73 -3.84 -7.27 -11.61
CA SER A 73 -3.62 -8.40 -10.73
C SER A 73 -4.79 -8.63 -9.77
N LYS A 74 -4.93 -9.88 -9.31
CA LYS A 74 -5.93 -10.33 -8.33
C LYS A 74 -5.46 -10.18 -6.88
N LEU A 75 -4.38 -9.44 -6.65
CA LEU A 75 -3.84 -9.22 -5.31
C LEU A 75 -4.89 -8.59 -4.39
N THR A 76 -5.24 -9.33 -3.34
CA THR A 76 -6.06 -8.88 -2.22
C THR A 76 -5.20 -8.59 -0.99
N LYS A 77 -4.02 -9.22 -0.88
CA LYS A 77 -3.06 -8.98 0.20
C LYS A 77 -1.69 -8.64 -0.37
N TRP A 78 -1.13 -7.53 0.08
CA TRP A 78 0.22 -7.12 -0.30
C TRP A 78 1.00 -6.67 0.93
N ARG A 79 2.07 -7.38 1.24
CA ARG A 79 2.96 -7.06 2.36
C ARG A 79 4.28 -6.52 1.82
N ILE A 80 4.61 -5.30 2.21
CA ILE A 80 5.85 -4.60 1.86
C ILE A 80 6.56 -4.23 3.17
N ASP A 81 6.86 -5.24 3.98
CA ASP A 81 7.40 -5.06 5.32
C ASP A 81 8.94 -5.04 5.29
N LEU A 82 9.59 -4.37 6.24
CA LEU A 82 11.08 -4.35 6.34
C LEU A 82 11.80 -3.90 5.05
N ASN A 83 11.16 -3.04 4.25
CA ASN A 83 11.66 -2.64 2.94
C ASN A 83 12.37 -1.28 2.91
N GLN A 84 12.57 -0.65 4.08
CA GLN A 84 13.33 0.61 4.21
C GLN A 84 12.71 1.75 3.39
N LEU A 85 11.39 1.90 3.39
CA LEU A 85 10.68 2.91 2.57
C LEU A 85 10.96 4.38 2.98
N SER A 86 11.72 4.61 4.06
CA SER A 86 12.26 5.92 4.43
C SER A 86 13.67 6.19 3.90
N PHE A 87 14.26 5.25 3.15
CA PHE A 87 15.59 5.40 2.57
C PHE A 87 15.66 6.62 1.63
N SER A 88 16.82 7.27 1.54
CA SER A 88 16.95 8.58 0.89
C SER A 88 16.60 8.60 -0.60
N SER A 89 16.67 7.45 -1.29
CA SER A 89 16.25 7.31 -2.69
C SER A 89 14.74 7.17 -2.87
N PHE A 90 13.99 6.78 -1.83
CA PHE A 90 12.56 6.53 -1.90
C PHE A 90 11.76 7.85 -1.82
N SER A 91 11.72 8.57 -2.92
CA SER A 91 11.13 9.92 -3.02
C SER A 91 9.60 9.96 -2.92
N GLU A 92 9.05 11.17 -2.92
CA GLU A 92 7.61 11.44 -3.03
C GLU A 92 6.96 10.71 -4.23
N GLU A 93 7.64 10.65 -5.37
CA GLU A 93 7.13 9.99 -6.58
C GLU A 93 6.96 8.48 -6.38
N HIS A 94 7.79 7.85 -5.55
CA HIS A 94 7.62 6.44 -5.21
C HIS A 94 6.36 6.21 -4.39
N TRP A 95 6.07 7.10 -3.44
CA TRP A 95 4.84 7.06 -2.65
C TRP A 95 3.60 7.29 -3.51
N LYS A 96 3.63 8.27 -4.44
CA LYS A 96 2.54 8.49 -5.41
C LYS A 96 2.27 7.26 -6.25
N LEU A 97 3.32 6.62 -6.75
CA LEU A 97 3.21 5.41 -7.54
C LEU A 97 2.61 4.26 -6.73
N LEU A 98 3.08 4.04 -5.48
CA LEU A 98 2.49 3.02 -4.61
C LEU A 98 1.00 3.30 -4.37
N ALA A 99 0.62 4.53 -4.04
CA ALA A 99 -0.77 4.92 -3.81
C ALA A 99 -1.65 4.69 -5.06
N ALA A 100 -1.16 5.07 -6.24
CA ALA A 100 -1.86 4.84 -7.50
C ALA A 100 -2.02 3.35 -7.80
N THR A 101 -0.99 2.55 -7.51
CA THR A 101 -0.99 1.09 -7.72
C THR A 101 -1.97 0.41 -6.78
N THR A 102 -1.91 0.72 -5.48
CA THR A 102 -2.79 0.12 -4.46
C THR A 102 -4.26 0.41 -4.76
N ARG A 103 -4.58 1.63 -5.21
CA ARG A 103 -5.94 2.01 -5.64
C ARG A 103 -6.43 1.24 -6.88
N SER A 104 -5.51 0.80 -7.74
CA SER A 104 -5.86 0.04 -8.96
C SER A 104 -6.07 -1.46 -8.72
N LEU A 105 -5.71 -1.94 -7.52
CA LEU A 105 -5.78 -3.34 -7.13
C LEU A 105 -6.97 -3.57 -6.19
N PRO A 106 -7.57 -4.77 -6.19
CA PRO A 106 -8.65 -5.13 -5.27
C PRO A 106 -8.12 -5.47 -3.87
N LEU A 107 -7.25 -4.63 -3.31
CA LEU A 107 -6.60 -4.89 -2.02
C LEU A 107 -7.59 -4.79 -0.85
N GLU A 108 -7.61 -5.87 -0.07
CA GLU A 108 -8.25 -5.94 1.24
C GLU A 108 -7.24 -5.64 2.36
N CYS A 109 -5.96 -5.95 2.14
CA CYS A 109 -4.92 -5.70 3.12
C CYS A 109 -3.63 -5.22 2.46
N LEU A 110 -3.15 -4.06 2.91
CA LEU A 110 -1.80 -3.56 2.66
C LEU A 110 -1.02 -3.54 3.97
N SER A 111 0.18 -4.12 3.99
CA SER A 111 1.07 -4.05 5.14
C SER A 111 2.34 -3.27 4.79
N LEU A 112 2.65 -2.27 5.60
CA LEU A 112 3.86 -1.44 5.50
C LEU A 112 4.62 -1.44 6.83
N GLN A 113 4.65 -2.56 7.54
CA GLN A 113 5.24 -2.68 8.87
C GLN A 113 6.78 -2.61 8.79
N HIS A 114 7.40 -2.08 9.83
CA HIS A 114 8.86 -2.07 10.02
C HIS A 114 9.66 -1.40 8.89
N ASN A 115 9.12 -0.36 8.27
CA ASN A 115 9.77 0.43 7.23
C ASN A 115 10.50 1.69 7.73
N ASP A 116 10.54 1.90 9.06
CA ASP A 116 11.19 3.04 9.70
C ASP A 116 10.64 4.39 9.20
N LEU A 117 9.31 4.53 9.19
CA LEU A 117 8.60 5.67 8.61
C LEU A 117 8.57 6.92 9.53
N ALA A 118 9.27 6.87 10.65
CA ALA A 118 9.31 7.95 11.65
C ALA A 118 9.93 9.27 11.15
N ASN A 119 10.71 9.19 10.07
CA ASN A 119 11.52 10.29 9.54
C ASN A 119 11.15 10.66 8.09
N LEU A 120 9.92 10.38 7.67
CA LEU A 120 9.44 10.82 6.36
C LEU A 120 9.45 12.35 6.28
N LYS A 121 9.94 12.90 5.16
CA LYS A 121 9.81 14.33 4.86
C LYS A 121 8.34 14.68 4.64
N GLU A 122 7.97 15.93 4.86
CA GLU A 122 6.58 16.41 4.77
C GLU A 122 5.86 15.99 3.48
N ALA A 123 6.51 16.13 2.32
CA ALA A 123 5.94 15.73 1.04
C ALA A 123 5.73 14.20 0.93
N GLN A 124 6.69 13.39 1.41
CA GLN A 124 6.55 11.93 1.47
C GLN A 124 5.44 11.53 2.44
N PHE A 125 5.40 12.16 3.62
CA PHE A 125 4.39 11.90 4.64
C PHE A 125 2.97 12.23 4.14
N THR A 126 2.83 13.30 3.36
CA THR A 126 1.56 13.65 2.71
C THR A 126 1.09 12.54 1.75
N GLN A 127 1.97 12.03 0.90
CA GLN A 127 1.62 10.93 -0.02
C GLN A 127 1.36 9.62 0.72
N PHE A 128 2.12 9.34 1.78
CA PHE A 128 1.87 8.20 2.66
C PHE A 128 0.48 8.26 3.30
N LYS A 129 0.06 9.43 3.82
CA LYS A 129 -1.31 9.64 4.33
C LYS A 129 -2.36 9.39 3.25
N THR A 130 -2.12 9.85 2.02
CA THR A 130 -3.01 9.56 0.88
C THR A 130 -3.13 8.06 0.62
N LEU A 131 -2.01 7.33 0.64
CA LEU A 131 -1.99 5.88 0.48
C LEU A 131 -2.80 5.16 1.57
N ILE A 132 -2.67 5.57 2.84
CA ILE A 132 -3.45 5.01 3.95
C ILE A 132 -4.94 5.23 3.70
N LYS A 133 -5.33 6.48 3.42
CA LYS A 133 -6.74 6.85 3.16
C LYS A 133 -7.36 6.07 1.98
N GLN A 134 -6.54 5.73 0.99
CA GLN A 134 -6.99 4.93 -0.17
C GLN A 134 -7.03 3.43 0.09
N SER A 135 -6.40 2.96 1.17
CA SER A 135 -6.42 1.55 1.58
C SER A 135 -7.68 1.28 2.40
N THR A 136 -8.82 1.23 1.72
CA THR A 136 -10.18 1.31 2.31
C THR A 136 -10.57 0.19 3.28
N HIS A 137 -9.81 -0.90 3.32
CA HIS A 137 -10.11 -2.06 4.17
C HIS A 137 -9.16 -2.13 5.34
N GLN A 138 -7.91 -2.57 5.11
CA GLN A 138 -6.90 -2.70 6.15
C GLN A 138 -5.55 -2.20 5.68
N CYS A 139 -4.97 -1.26 6.43
CA CYS A 139 -3.61 -0.78 6.23
C CYS A 139 -2.79 -0.95 7.52
N LEU A 140 -1.87 -1.93 7.53
CA LEU A 140 -1.07 -2.28 8.69
C LEU A 140 0.19 -1.42 8.75
N ILE A 141 0.20 -0.43 9.64
CA ILE A 141 1.28 0.56 9.76
C ILE A 141 1.80 0.72 11.19
N GLY A 142 1.30 -0.05 12.16
CA GLY A 142 1.56 0.18 13.59
C GLY A 142 3.03 0.11 14.03
N TYR A 143 3.83 -0.78 13.44
CA TYR A 143 5.21 -1.03 13.85
C TYR A 143 6.23 -0.28 12.97
N ASN A 144 6.22 1.05 12.99
CA ASN A 144 7.10 1.89 12.13
C ASN A 144 7.98 2.91 12.88
N LYS A 145 8.24 2.65 14.18
CA LYS A 145 9.01 3.55 15.06
C LYS A 145 8.46 4.98 15.13
N TRP A 146 7.15 5.14 14.96
CA TRP A 146 6.51 6.46 14.86
C TRP A 146 6.96 7.41 15.97
N ASN A 147 7.28 8.64 15.58
CA ASN A 147 7.27 9.73 16.54
C ASN A 147 5.80 10.09 16.85
N MET A 148 5.56 10.62 18.06
CA MET A 148 4.20 10.90 18.52
C MET A 148 3.47 11.92 17.65
N GLU A 149 4.17 12.91 17.11
CA GLU A 149 3.58 13.96 16.27
C GLU A 149 2.99 13.39 14.97
N LEU A 150 3.78 12.61 14.23
CA LEU A 150 3.32 11.96 13.00
C LEU A 150 2.23 10.92 13.29
N TRP A 151 2.36 10.16 14.37
CA TRP A 151 1.32 9.20 14.77
C TRP A 151 -0.01 9.90 15.05
N THR A 152 0.01 11.00 15.81
CA THR A 152 -1.18 11.82 16.09
C THR A 152 -1.80 12.37 14.80
N GLN A 153 -0.99 12.80 13.82
CA GLN A 153 -1.51 13.24 12.52
C GLN A 153 -2.17 12.12 11.71
N ILE A 154 -1.69 10.87 11.83
CA ILE A 154 -2.30 9.71 11.16
C ILE A 154 -3.67 9.42 11.76
N ILE A 155 -3.75 9.25 13.09
CA ILE A 155 -4.99 8.86 13.77
C ILE A 155 -6.04 9.98 13.77
N ASN A 156 -5.63 11.26 13.83
CA ASN A 156 -6.58 12.37 13.80
C ASN A 156 -7.17 12.59 12.41
N ALA A 157 -6.45 12.22 11.34
CA ALA A 157 -6.94 12.31 9.98
C ALA A 157 -8.08 11.30 9.68
N GLU A 158 -8.27 10.30 10.53
CA GLU A 158 -9.41 9.36 10.46
C GLU A 158 -10.66 9.95 11.13
N ASN A 159 -10.51 10.74 12.21
CA ASN A 159 -11.63 11.33 12.94
C ASN A 159 -12.36 12.45 12.16
N GLU A 160 -11.66 13.22 11.32
CA GLU A 160 -12.29 14.28 10.53
C GLU A 160 -13.29 13.75 9.48
N HIS A 161 -13.12 12.49 9.04
CA HIS A 161 -13.99 11.84 8.07
C HIS A 161 -15.34 11.42 8.67
N GLU A 162 -15.40 11.16 9.99
CA GLU A 162 -16.64 10.88 10.72
C GLU A 162 -17.41 12.17 11.07
N THR A 163 -16.72 13.25 11.45
CA THR A 163 -17.38 14.52 11.78
C THR A 163 -17.98 15.26 10.57
N SER A 164 -17.52 14.96 9.35
CA SER A 164 -18.05 15.59 8.13
C SER A 164 -19.38 14.99 7.65
N LEU A 165 -19.86 13.91 8.28
CA LEU A 165 -21.16 13.25 7.99
C LEU A 165 -22.21 13.49 9.10
N GLY A 166 -21.90 14.33 10.10
CA GLY A 166 -22.64 14.40 11.37
C GLY A 166 -23.12 15.77 11.82
N ILE A 167 -23.27 16.77 10.93
CA ILE A 167 -23.94 18.03 11.28
C ILE A 167 -24.87 18.50 10.14
N GLU A 168 -26.02 17.84 10.03
CA GLU A 168 -27.28 18.55 9.78
C GLU A 168 -28.10 18.45 11.07
N ALA A 169 -27.81 19.35 12.01
CA ALA A 169 -28.71 19.59 13.12
C ALA A 169 -30.02 20.14 12.54
N ASN A 170 -31.05 19.31 12.64
CA ASN A 170 -32.40 19.56 12.19
C ASN A 170 -33.01 20.73 12.98
N GLU A 171 -32.77 21.97 12.56
CA GLU A 171 -33.61 23.09 12.95
C GLU A 171 -34.91 23.03 12.15
N THR A 172 -35.91 22.33 12.67
CA THR A 172 -37.30 22.64 12.29
C THR A 172 -38.22 22.54 13.50
N THR A 173 -38.76 23.70 13.81
CA THR A 173 -39.77 24.05 14.80
C THR A 173 -40.93 23.09 14.94
N SER A 174 -41.41 22.88 16.16
CA SER A 174 -42.85 22.77 16.43
C SER A 174 -43.15 23.22 17.86
N SER A 175 -43.68 24.43 17.95
CA SER A 175 -44.41 24.88 19.13
C SER A 175 -45.74 24.12 19.20
N THR A 176 -45.97 23.42 20.31
CA THR A 176 -47.32 23.13 20.77
C THR A 176 -47.40 23.49 22.24
N SER A 177 -48.11 24.59 22.51
CA SER A 177 -48.53 24.95 23.87
C SER A 177 -49.55 23.92 24.39
N PRO A 178 -49.62 23.72 25.72
CA PRO A 178 -50.48 22.71 26.33
C PRO A 178 -51.89 23.27 26.59
N ILE A 179 -52.90 22.41 26.58
CA ILE A 179 -54.19 22.68 27.23
C ILE A 179 -54.59 21.40 27.99
N PRO A 180 -55.08 21.52 29.25
CA PRO A 180 -55.53 20.39 30.07
C PRO A 180 -56.73 19.63 29.50
#